data_AF-A0A813FB82-F1
#
_entry.id   AF-A0A813FB82-F1
#
_cell.length_a   1.000
_cell.length_b   1.000
_cell.length_c   1.000
_cell.angle_alpha   90.00
_cell.angle_beta   90.00
_cell.angle_gamma   90.00
#
_symmetry.space_group_name_H-M   'P 1'
#
loop_
_entity.id
_entity.type
_entity.pdbx_description
1 polymer ?
#
loop_
_entity_poly.entity_id
_entity_poly.type
_entity_poly.pdbx_seq_one_letter_code
_entity_poly.pdbx_strand_id
1 'polypeptide(L)'
;MVVQQQQQPQPQQRPQPQQRQQQNLDVQVHGQILRTTTNPPDIPEPQRSVTFCAESCKKEGFCCNDPLVGSNQLISCSQACLMRASGLAAPSCSKLCARTRRSGRSFTSPVDVLEGPDFSVKDNTFNLAGECTDKTNSPKCHAGVASPEACLAGCELSAPTMHQQEVKLNETTSPVQDLVELLAALVKQSGSLTTSQKSMVSRLNTKLTGESLPAVEAAQQKDQALVNYHASVVAGCDTSMSQHFLALGNMARSIATLKAEHEQCETDRAGFLAERHTASSEFTAWLDAEAEMTPSNAVPQDESEVEAWVAKALSFYKRFNATYTEFKVTERNAVVEAKIEVTNCTGELTGYTESYCSWAEAISVVTSTYTTCRSGAMSLYNATLASVKASATARQTEVAGFKKSQCLLNALVLDDSGVSGELDACEAASSDTSGMIITEPALAGYSQTLVAEMGTPSDSSIACSDMGI
;
A
#
# COMPACT_ATOMS: atom_id res chain seq x y z
N MET A 1 27.91 -58.99 51.06
CA MET A 1 27.57 -57.56 50.93
C MET A 1 27.29 -57.30 49.46
N VAL A 2 26.04 -56.99 49.14
CA VAL A 2 25.53 -56.85 47.77
C VAL A 2 26.00 -55.51 47.22
N VAL A 3 26.81 -55.53 46.16
CA VAL A 3 27.23 -54.35 45.42
C VAL A 3 26.08 -53.93 44.51
N GLN A 4 25.41 -52.83 44.85
CA GLN A 4 24.48 -52.16 43.94
C GLN A 4 25.30 -51.52 42.81
N GLN A 5 25.17 -52.05 41.59
CA GLN A 5 25.58 -51.37 40.38
C GLN A 5 24.65 -50.17 40.17
N GLN A 6 25.18 -48.95 40.36
CA GLN A 6 24.53 -47.74 39.86
C GLN A 6 24.59 -47.75 38.34
N GLN A 7 23.43 -47.86 37.70
CA GLN A 7 23.27 -47.63 36.28
C GLN A 7 23.54 -46.15 35.98
N GLN A 8 24.56 -45.89 35.15
CA GLN A 8 24.76 -44.57 34.54
C GLN A 8 23.52 -44.19 33.72
N PRO A 9 23.06 -42.92 33.75
CA PRO A 9 22.01 -42.45 32.85
C PRO A 9 22.51 -42.56 31.42
N GLN A 10 21.75 -43.26 30.55
CA GLN A 10 22.03 -43.20 29.12
C GLN A 10 21.78 -41.78 28.60
N PRO A 11 22.64 -41.26 27.70
CA PRO A 11 22.39 -39.98 27.07
C PRO A 11 21.10 -40.08 26.25
N GLN A 12 20.09 -39.30 26.62
CA GLN A 12 18.89 -39.13 25.81
C GLN A 12 19.33 -38.55 24.46
N GLN A 13 19.21 -39.36 23.41
CA GLN A 13 19.41 -38.90 22.04
C GLN A 13 18.35 -37.85 21.70
N ARG A 14 18.69 -36.56 21.78
CA ARG A 14 17.90 -35.49 21.18
C ARG A 14 18.00 -35.57 19.64
N PRO A 15 16.93 -35.24 18.90
CA PRO A 15 16.94 -35.26 17.44
C PRO A 15 18.00 -34.31 16.86
N GLN A 16 18.70 -34.77 15.82
CA GLN A 16 19.75 -33.99 15.15
C GLN A 16 19.24 -32.68 14.51
N PRO A 17 20.09 -31.65 14.34
CA PRO A 17 19.69 -30.32 13.83
C PRO A 17 19.27 -30.28 12.36
N GLN A 18 19.39 -31.37 11.60
CA GLN A 18 19.20 -31.36 10.14
C GLN A 18 17.74 -31.45 9.65
N GLN A 19 16.75 -31.60 10.55
CA GLN A 19 15.33 -31.67 10.16
C GLN A 19 14.51 -30.38 10.36
N ARG A 20 15.13 -29.26 10.77
CA ARG A 20 14.40 -27.99 11.02
C ARG A 20 14.42 -26.95 9.89
N GLN A 21 15.16 -27.17 8.80
CA GLN A 21 15.28 -26.19 7.70
C GLN A 21 14.25 -26.32 6.56
N GLN A 22 13.27 -27.23 6.63
CA GLN A 22 12.39 -27.55 5.49
C GLN A 22 10.94 -27.01 5.60
N GLN A 23 10.71 -25.85 6.23
CA GLN A 23 9.33 -25.30 6.37
C GLN A 23 9.15 -23.85 5.88
N ASN A 24 10.07 -23.29 5.11
CA ASN A 24 9.88 -21.98 4.47
C ASN A 24 10.21 -22.06 2.98
N LEU A 25 9.24 -22.44 2.14
CA LEU A 25 9.25 -22.23 0.69
C LEU A 25 7.90 -22.67 0.10
N ASP A 26 6.89 -21.81 0.17
CA ASP A 26 5.78 -21.82 -0.79
C ASP A 26 4.90 -20.56 -0.62
N VAL A 27 5.02 -19.57 -1.52
CA VAL A 27 3.91 -18.74 -2.05
C VAL A 27 4.47 -17.92 -3.24
N GLN A 28 4.28 -18.38 -4.48
CA GLN A 28 4.18 -17.45 -5.62
C GLN A 28 3.68 -18.13 -6.89
N VAL A 29 2.40 -17.99 -7.28
CA VAL A 29 2.05 -18.05 -8.72
C VAL A 29 0.71 -17.40 -9.11
N HIS A 30 0.72 -16.82 -10.33
CA HIS A 30 -0.35 -16.54 -11.32
C HIS A 30 -1.14 -15.22 -11.22
N GLY A 31 -1.47 -14.51 -12.30
CA GLY A 31 -1.45 -14.88 -13.73
C GLY A 31 -1.67 -13.71 -14.71
N GLN A 32 -1.68 -14.04 -16.00
CA GLN A 32 -1.83 -13.16 -17.18
C GLN A 32 -3.18 -13.42 -17.92
N ILE A 33 -3.35 -12.66 -19.03
CA ILE A 33 -4.18 -12.83 -20.25
C ILE A 33 -5.63 -12.25 -20.17
N LEU A 34 -6.24 -11.46 -21.09
CA LEU A 34 -6.32 -11.42 -22.58
C LEU A 34 -6.91 -10.08 -23.12
N ARG A 35 -6.68 -9.77 -24.42
CA ARG A 35 -7.17 -8.64 -25.24
C ARG A 35 -8.40 -9.02 -26.10
N THR A 36 -9.28 -8.06 -26.52
CA THR A 36 -9.56 -7.58 -27.92
C THR A 36 -10.98 -6.98 -28.22
N THR A 37 -11.00 -5.70 -28.69
CA THR A 37 -11.71 -5.03 -29.86
C THR A 37 -13.25 -4.85 -30.00
N THR A 38 -13.76 -3.59 -30.08
CA THR A 38 -14.33 -2.83 -31.27
C THR A 38 -15.28 -1.63 -30.90
N ASN A 39 -15.06 -0.44 -31.49
CA ASN A 39 -15.65 0.95 -31.43
C ASN A 39 -17.13 1.24 -31.01
N PRO A 40 -17.51 2.51 -30.69
CA PRO A 40 -17.05 3.38 -29.59
C PRO A 40 -18.24 3.85 -28.69
N PRO A 41 -18.24 3.57 -27.38
CA PRO A 41 -19.14 4.21 -26.42
C PRO A 41 -18.49 5.42 -25.75
N ASP A 42 -19.33 6.29 -25.19
CA ASP A 42 -18.98 7.39 -24.29
C ASP A 42 -17.83 6.97 -23.36
N ILE A 43 -16.67 7.62 -23.51
CA ILE A 43 -15.40 7.20 -22.91
C ILE A 43 -15.50 7.33 -21.37
N PRO A 44 -15.41 6.25 -20.57
CA PRO A 44 -15.42 6.33 -19.12
C PRO A 44 -14.40 7.33 -18.56
N GLU A 45 -14.73 7.93 -17.41
CA GLU A 45 -14.05 9.08 -16.82
C GLU A 45 -12.51 8.94 -16.66
N PRO A 46 -11.93 7.78 -16.29
CA PRO A 46 -10.48 7.57 -16.29
C PRO A 46 -9.85 7.63 -17.70
N GLN A 47 -10.59 7.18 -18.72
CA GLN A 47 -10.13 7.20 -20.10
C GLN A 47 -10.16 8.63 -20.68
N ARG A 48 -10.97 9.57 -20.13
CA ARG A 48 -10.97 10.97 -20.58
C ARG A 48 -9.62 11.66 -20.32
N SER A 49 -9.02 11.46 -19.15
CA SER A 49 -7.70 12.02 -18.84
C SER A 49 -6.59 11.36 -19.67
N VAL A 50 -6.68 10.05 -19.90
CA VAL A 50 -5.77 9.30 -20.78
C VAL A 50 -5.83 9.83 -22.22
N THR A 51 -7.03 9.99 -22.78
CA THR A 51 -7.24 10.54 -24.13
C THR A 51 -6.76 11.99 -24.23
N PHE A 52 -7.11 12.84 -23.26
CA PHE A 52 -6.64 14.23 -23.21
C PHE A 52 -5.11 14.30 -23.22
N CYS A 53 -4.45 13.54 -22.35
CA CYS A 53 -3.01 13.54 -22.24
C CYS A 53 -2.35 13.03 -23.51
N ALA A 54 -2.89 11.98 -24.13
CA ALA A 54 -2.41 11.47 -25.40
C ALA A 54 -2.52 12.52 -26.54
N GLU A 55 -3.67 13.17 -26.68
CA GLU A 55 -3.92 14.14 -27.75
C GLU A 55 -3.12 15.44 -27.57
N SER A 56 -3.06 15.95 -26.34
CA SER A 56 -2.31 17.17 -26.01
C SER A 56 -0.82 16.99 -26.26
N CYS A 57 -0.26 15.87 -25.81
CA CYS A 57 1.15 15.56 -26.02
C CYS A 57 1.50 15.34 -27.49
N LYS A 58 0.60 14.72 -28.25
CA LYS A 58 0.73 14.60 -29.71
C LYS A 58 0.74 15.96 -30.40
N LYS A 59 -0.11 16.90 -29.95
CA LYS A 59 -0.18 18.28 -30.49
C LYS A 59 1.11 19.07 -30.23
N GLU A 60 1.77 18.85 -29.09
CA GLU A 60 3.08 19.41 -28.74
C GLU A 60 4.27 18.76 -29.51
N GLY A 61 3.95 17.78 -30.37
CA GLY A 61 4.91 17.08 -31.22
C GLY A 61 5.67 15.96 -30.51
N PHE A 62 5.17 15.50 -29.36
CA PHE A 62 5.70 14.33 -28.65
C PHE A 62 4.95 13.05 -29.06
N CYS A 63 5.59 11.91 -28.80
CA CYS A 63 5.10 10.54 -29.04
C CYS A 63 5.30 9.73 -27.76
N CYS A 64 5.01 8.43 -27.79
CA CYS A 64 4.74 7.62 -26.61
C CYS A 64 3.52 8.15 -25.87
N ASN A 65 2.46 8.46 -26.62
CA ASN A 65 1.25 9.09 -26.09
C ASN A 65 0.35 8.11 -25.34
N ASP A 66 0.67 6.81 -25.31
CA ASP A 66 0.09 5.83 -24.39
C ASP A 66 0.74 5.98 -22.99
N PRO A 67 0.00 6.38 -21.95
CA PRO A 67 0.58 6.57 -20.63
C PRO A 67 1.05 5.26 -19.97
N LEU A 68 0.68 4.07 -20.47
CA LEU A 68 1.20 2.79 -19.97
C LEU A 68 2.56 2.41 -20.58
N VAL A 69 2.98 3.09 -21.65
CA VAL A 69 4.17 2.72 -22.43
C VAL A 69 5.14 3.90 -22.53
N GLY A 70 6.21 3.83 -21.75
CA GLY A 70 7.38 4.70 -21.89
C GLY A 70 8.47 4.08 -22.77
N SER A 71 9.47 4.89 -23.16
CA SER A 71 10.64 4.45 -23.92
C SER A 71 11.89 5.17 -23.42
N ASN A 72 13.07 4.61 -23.72
CA ASN A 72 14.38 5.18 -23.40
C ASN A 72 14.62 5.49 -21.91
N GLN A 73 13.92 4.84 -20.99
CA GLN A 73 14.04 5.04 -19.54
C GLN A 73 13.67 6.46 -19.09
N LEU A 74 12.88 7.17 -19.90
CA LEU A 74 12.38 8.52 -19.62
C LEU A 74 10.86 8.50 -19.47
N ILE A 75 10.34 9.38 -18.63
CA ILE A 75 8.90 9.60 -18.46
C ILE A 75 8.37 10.31 -19.71
N SER A 76 7.34 9.76 -20.35
CA SER A 76 6.72 10.39 -21.51
C SER A 76 5.87 11.61 -21.13
N CYS A 77 5.50 12.41 -22.12
CA CYS A 77 4.58 13.53 -21.92
C CYS A 77 3.21 13.05 -21.38
N SER A 78 2.67 11.96 -21.95
CA SER A 78 1.37 11.43 -21.51
C SER A 78 1.43 10.88 -20.08
N GLN A 79 2.54 10.23 -19.69
CA GLN A 79 2.77 9.74 -18.34
C GLN A 79 2.80 10.88 -17.32
N ALA A 80 3.60 11.92 -17.58
CA ALA A 80 3.67 13.10 -16.72
C ALA A 80 2.32 13.84 -16.64
N CYS A 81 1.63 13.98 -17.76
CA CYS A 81 0.29 14.57 -17.80
C CYS A 81 -0.72 13.75 -16.98
N LEU A 82 -0.67 12.43 -17.03
CA LEU A 82 -1.55 11.58 -16.24
C LEU A 82 -1.23 11.66 -14.74
N MET A 83 0.04 11.78 -14.35
CA MET A 83 0.42 12.07 -12.96
C MET A 83 -0.17 13.40 -12.49
N ARG A 84 -0.12 14.44 -13.34
CA ARG A 84 -0.78 15.74 -13.06
C ARG A 84 -2.29 15.59 -12.92
N ALA A 85 -2.93 14.85 -13.83
CA ALA A 85 -4.37 14.59 -13.81
C ALA A 85 -4.79 13.81 -12.55
N SER A 86 -3.90 12.95 -12.04
CA SER A 86 -4.07 12.17 -10.80
C SER A 86 -3.74 12.98 -9.53
N GLY A 87 -3.54 14.30 -9.64
CA GLY A 87 -3.38 15.20 -8.50
C GLY A 87 -1.95 15.61 -8.16
N LEU A 88 -0.94 15.16 -8.93
CA LEU A 88 0.43 15.63 -8.70
C LEU A 88 0.57 17.11 -9.08
N ALA A 89 1.06 17.94 -8.15
CA ALA A 89 1.31 19.35 -8.41
C ALA A 89 2.40 19.55 -9.48
N ALA A 90 2.30 20.61 -10.30
CA ALA A 90 3.24 20.89 -11.39
C ALA A 90 4.71 20.89 -10.95
N PRO A 91 5.10 21.59 -9.87
CA PRO A 91 6.50 21.62 -9.43
C PRO A 91 6.99 20.26 -8.94
N SER A 92 6.11 19.45 -8.35
CA SER A 92 6.43 18.09 -7.90
C SER A 92 6.59 17.14 -9.08
N CYS A 93 5.74 17.27 -10.09
CA CYS A 93 5.85 16.54 -11.36
C CYS A 93 7.17 16.85 -12.06
N SER A 94 7.53 18.13 -12.24
CA SER A 94 8.74 18.52 -12.96
C SER A 94 10.03 18.00 -12.30
N LYS A 95 10.05 17.84 -10.97
CA LYS A 95 11.18 17.24 -10.25
C LYS A 95 11.43 15.78 -10.65
N LEU A 96 10.39 15.03 -11.03
CA LEU A 96 10.50 13.65 -11.47
C LEU A 96 11.09 13.53 -12.88
N CYS A 97 11.07 14.62 -13.66
CA CYS A 97 11.57 14.64 -15.03
C CYS A 97 13.09 14.61 -15.14
N ALA A 98 13.83 14.83 -14.04
CA ALA A 98 15.29 14.79 -13.99
C ALA A 98 15.85 13.35 -14.07
N ARG A 99 15.36 12.54 -15.02
CA ARG A 99 15.81 11.18 -15.30
C ARG A 99 16.77 11.15 -16.46
N THR A 100 17.67 10.18 -16.44
CA THR A 100 18.62 9.92 -17.53
C THR A 100 18.37 8.53 -18.10
N ARG A 101 18.97 8.21 -19.24
CA ARG A 101 18.89 6.87 -19.88
C ARG A 101 19.51 5.72 -19.06
N ARG A 102 19.86 5.96 -17.80
CA ARG A 102 20.38 4.99 -16.82
C ARG A 102 19.53 4.90 -15.55
N SER A 103 18.41 5.64 -15.48
CA SER A 103 17.59 5.75 -14.27
C SER A 103 16.71 4.53 -13.99
N GLY A 104 16.79 3.47 -14.81
CA GLY A 104 16.02 2.24 -14.63
C GLY A 104 14.83 2.15 -15.57
N ARG A 105 14.34 0.92 -15.75
CA ARG A 105 13.32 0.55 -16.74
C ARG A 105 11.88 0.78 -16.28
N SER A 106 11.68 1.10 -15.02
CA SER A 106 10.39 1.39 -14.41
C SER A 106 10.48 2.65 -13.54
N PHE A 107 9.33 3.25 -13.27
CA PHE A 107 9.21 4.41 -12.39
C PHE A 107 7.90 4.36 -11.61
N THR A 108 7.97 4.38 -10.29
CA THR A 108 6.80 4.43 -9.41
C THR A 108 6.45 5.89 -9.12
N SER A 109 5.24 6.29 -9.49
CA SER A 109 4.71 7.63 -9.20
C SER A 109 4.47 7.81 -7.70
N PRO A 110 4.72 9.01 -7.16
CA PRO A 110 4.43 9.33 -5.75
C PRO A 110 2.94 9.57 -5.47
N VAL A 111 2.10 9.54 -6.51
CA VAL A 111 0.63 9.59 -6.39
C VAL A 111 0.04 8.34 -7.03
N ASP A 112 -1.07 7.89 -6.46
CA ASP A 112 -1.89 6.83 -7.03
C ASP A 112 -2.42 7.25 -8.40
N VAL A 113 -2.07 6.49 -9.43
CA VAL A 113 -2.53 6.74 -10.79
C VAL A 113 -3.84 5.99 -11.00
N LEU A 114 -4.84 6.67 -11.53
CA LEU A 114 -6.20 6.13 -11.66
C LEU A 114 -6.22 4.73 -12.31
N GLU A 115 -6.96 3.82 -11.69
CA GLU A 115 -7.26 2.49 -12.24
C GLU A 115 -8.70 2.45 -12.79
N GLY A 116 -8.87 1.79 -13.93
CA GLY A 116 -10.13 1.52 -14.58
C GLY A 116 -10.14 0.13 -15.23
N PRO A 117 -11.31 -0.37 -15.65
CA PRO A 117 -11.45 -1.73 -16.17
C PRO A 117 -10.58 -2.04 -17.39
N ASP A 118 -10.18 -1.03 -18.17
CA ASP A 118 -9.32 -1.15 -19.35
C ASP A 118 -7.94 -0.49 -19.19
N PHE A 119 -7.63 0.07 -18.01
CA PHE A 119 -6.42 0.86 -17.76
C PHE A 119 -5.97 0.68 -16.31
N SER A 120 -4.85 -0.02 -16.08
CA SER A 120 -4.25 -0.14 -14.74
C SER A 120 -2.77 0.16 -14.82
N VAL A 121 -2.32 1.10 -13.99
CA VAL A 121 -0.91 1.31 -13.68
C VAL A 121 -0.64 0.58 -12.38
N LYS A 122 -0.35 -0.71 -12.49
CA LYS A 122 -0.11 -1.58 -11.33
C LYS A 122 0.95 -0.95 -10.40
N ASP A 123 0.62 -0.82 -9.12
CA ASP A 123 1.49 -0.27 -8.07
C ASP A 123 2.06 1.12 -8.45
N ASN A 124 1.30 1.95 -9.16
CA ASN A 124 1.71 3.26 -9.69
C ASN A 124 2.99 3.24 -10.54
N THR A 125 3.35 2.07 -11.04
CA THR A 125 4.63 1.83 -11.69
C THR A 125 4.47 1.89 -13.20
N PHE A 126 5.04 2.94 -13.77
CA PHE A 126 5.14 3.14 -15.21
C PHE A 126 6.29 2.32 -15.79
N ASN A 127 6.01 1.63 -16.90
CA ASN A 127 7.06 1.02 -17.71
C ASN A 127 7.74 2.11 -18.56
N LEU A 128 9.06 2.24 -18.46
CA LEU A 128 9.86 3.21 -19.20
C LEU A 128 10.75 2.56 -20.28
N ALA A 129 10.69 1.24 -20.43
CA ALA A 129 11.51 0.46 -21.36
C ALA A 129 10.69 -0.28 -22.42
N GLY A 130 9.50 0.22 -22.74
CA GLY A 130 8.66 -0.28 -23.81
C GLY A 130 9.06 0.25 -25.19
N GLU A 131 8.33 -0.20 -26.20
CA GLU A 131 8.40 0.35 -27.55
C GLU A 131 7.09 1.04 -27.91
N CYS A 132 7.16 2.35 -28.08
CA CYS A 132 6.03 3.16 -28.50
C CYS A 132 5.69 2.90 -29.97
N THR A 133 4.41 2.79 -30.28
CA THR A 133 3.90 2.50 -31.63
C THR A 133 3.71 3.76 -32.48
N ASP A 134 3.74 4.94 -31.87
CA ASP A 134 3.52 6.25 -32.49
C ASP A 134 4.82 7.04 -32.74
N LYS A 135 5.96 6.35 -32.89
CA LYS A 135 7.25 6.98 -33.22
C LYS A 135 7.20 7.66 -34.59
N THR A 136 7.91 8.77 -34.71
CA THR A 136 8.07 9.52 -35.96
C THR A 136 9.55 9.89 -36.16
N ASN A 137 9.91 10.35 -37.36
CA ASN A 137 11.27 10.81 -37.66
C ASN A 137 11.62 12.19 -37.05
N SER A 138 10.71 12.79 -36.27
CA SER A 138 10.98 14.04 -35.56
C SER A 138 12.09 13.85 -34.52
N PRO A 139 12.96 14.85 -34.28
CA PRO A 139 13.96 14.81 -33.22
C PRO A 139 13.36 14.50 -31.83
N LYS A 140 12.14 14.95 -31.56
CA LYS A 140 11.41 14.67 -30.31
C LYS A 140 10.97 13.20 -30.16
N CYS A 141 11.02 12.43 -31.24
CA CYS A 141 10.31 11.15 -31.38
C CYS A 141 11.06 9.98 -32.00
N HIS A 142 12.21 10.23 -32.61
CA HIS A 142 12.98 9.22 -33.35
C HIS A 142 13.33 7.97 -32.52
N ALA A 143 13.38 8.09 -31.19
CA ALA A 143 13.66 6.98 -30.28
C ALA A 143 12.46 6.64 -29.35
N GLY A 144 11.27 7.18 -29.58
CA GLY A 144 10.20 7.24 -28.58
C GLY A 144 10.37 8.50 -27.73
N VAL A 145 10.61 8.38 -26.42
CA VAL A 145 10.87 9.55 -25.56
C VAL A 145 12.32 10.00 -25.74
N ALA A 146 12.56 11.08 -26.49
CA ALA A 146 13.92 11.50 -26.87
C ALA A 146 14.69 12.25 -25.77
N SER A 147 13.99 13.04 -24.94
CA SER A 147 14.56 13.93 -23.93
C SER A 147 13.61 14.11 -22.72
N PRO A 148 14.12 14.59 -21.56
CA PRO A 148 13.30 15.00 -20.41
C PRO A 148 12.25 16.08 -20.71
N GLU A 149 12.39 16.80 -21.83
CA GLU A 149 11.46 17.86 -22.25
C GLU A 149 10.05 17.30 -22.46
N ALA A 150 9.91 16.03 -22.86
CA ALA A 150 8.62 15.38 -22.98
C ALA A 150 7.91 15.32 -21.61
N CYS A 151 8.62 14.87 -20.57
CA CYS A 151 8.08 14.85 -19.21
C CYS A 151 7.72 16.26 -18.73
N LEU A 152 8.60 17.24 -18.95
CA LEU A 152 8.34 18.63 -18.54
C LEU A 152 7.10 19.19 -19.23
N ALA A 153 6.93 18.97 -20.54
CA ALA A 153 5.75 19.38 -21.27
C ALA A 153 4.48 18.71 -20.71
N GLY A 154 4.53 17.40 -20.43
CA GLY A 154 3.43 16.69 -19.77
C GLY A 154 3.12 17.24 -18.37
N CYS A 155 4.14 17.63 -17.61
CA CYS A 155 4.00 18.30 -16.32
C CYS A 155 3.48 19.73 -16.43
N GLU A 156 3.47 20.36 -17.60
CA GLU A 156 2.87 21.69 -17.82
C GLU A 156 1.44 21.59 -18.32
N LEU A 157 1.06 20.46 -18.92
CA LEU A 157 -0.31 20.21 -19.34
C LEU A 157 -1.25 20.29 -18.15
N SER A 158 -2.19 21.22 -18.25
CA SER A 158 -3.35 21.28 -17.37
C SER A 158 -4.41 20.38 -17.96
N ALA A 159 -4.19 19.08 -17.82
CA ALA A 159 -5.29 18.14 -18.00
C ALA A 159 -6.47 18.61 -17.14
N PRO A 160 -7.72 18.41 -17.59
CA PRO A 160 -8.83 18.47 -16.67
C PRO A 160 -8.49 17.48 -15.57
N THR A 161 -7.97 18.02 -14.47
CA THR A 161 -8.24 17.46 -13.16
C THR A 161 -9.76 17.36 -13.12
N MET A 162 -10.28 16.32 -12.49
CA MET A 162 -11.72 16.07 -12.41
C MET A 162 -12.54 17.29 -11.90
N HIS A 163 -11.85 18.36 -11.47
CA HIS A 163 -12.35 19.64 -10.96
C HIS A 163 -12.49 20.82 -11.92
N GLN A 164 -12.06 20.79 -13.18
CA GLN A 164 -12.01 22.03 -14.00
C GLN A 164 -12.72 22.02 -15.34
N GLN A 165 -13.85 21.34 -15.42
CA GLN A 165 -14.84 21.65 -16.45
C GLN A 165 -16.19 21.90 -15.80
N GLU A 166 -16.37 23.13 -15.30
CA GLU A 166 -17.64 23.88 -15.23
C GLU A 166 -17.57 25.00 -14.18
N VAL A 167 -16.77 26.06 -14.39
CA VAL A 167 -17.05 27.35 -13.71
C VAL A 167 -16.75 28.53 -14.63
N LYS A 168 -17.70 28.83 -15.51
CA LYS A 168 -18.10 30.20 -15.89
C LYS A 168 -19.60 30.17 -16.26
N LEU A 169 -20.43 29.70 -15.35
CA LEU A 169 -21.87 29.94 -15.40
C LEU A 169 -22.34 30.35 -14.02
N ASN A 170 -21.78 31.45 -13.52
CA ASN A 170 -22.37 32.13 -12.37
C ASN A 170 -23.02 33.41 -12.88
N GLU A 171 -24.28 33.56 -12.51
CA GLU A 171 -25.11 34.76 -12.62
C GLU A 171 -25.60 35.13 -14.02
N THR A 172 -26.55 34.35 -14.53
CA THR A 172 -27.67 34.90 -15.31
C THR A 172 -28.76 33.84 -15.33
N THR A 173 -30.00 34.25 -15.07
CA THR A 173 -31.18 33.45 -15.38
C THR A 173 -31.02 32.83 -16.77
N SER A 174 -31.40 31.56 -16.94
CA SER A 174 -31.28 30.89 -18.24
C SER A 174 -31.94 31.78 -19.31
N PRO A 175 -31.30 32.03 -20.48
CA PRO A 175 -31.90 32.82 -21.55
C PRO A 175 -33.28 32.33 -21.98
N VAL A 176 -33.55 31.03 -21.74
CA VAL A 176 -34.87 30.41 -21.94
C VAL A 176 -35.89 30.93 -20.94
N GLN A 177 -35.52 31.09 -19.67
CA GLN A 177 -36.41 31.60 -18.63
C GLN A 177 -36.78 33.06 -18.88
N ASP A 178 -35.81 33.92 -19.22
CA ASP A 178 -36.09 35.33 -19.52
C ASP A 178 -37.04 35.48 -20.73
N LEU A 179 -36.86 34.64 -21.76
CA LEU A 179 -37.73 34.61 -22.92
C LEU A 179 -39.16 34.15 -22.56
N VAL A 180 -39.28 33.13 -21.72
CA VAL A 180 -40.59 32.58 -21.30
C VAL A 180 -41.33 33.58 -20.40
N GLU A 181 -40.63 34.27 -19.49
CA GLU A 181 -41.21 35.31 -18.66
C GLU A 181 -41.67 36.52 -19.49
N LEU A 182 -40.92 36.89 -20.53
CA LEU A 182 -41.34 37.92 -21.50
C LEU A 182 -42.61 37.52 -22.26
N LEU A 183 -42.70 36.25 -22.72
CA LEU A 183 -43.89 35.74 -23.38
C LEU A 183 -45.10 35.71 -22.45
N ALA A 184 -44.92 35.32 -21.19
CA ALA A 184 -45.96 35.38 -20.16
C ALA A 184 -46.47 36.80 -19.94
N ALA A 185 -45.57 37.79 -19.83
CA ALA A 185 -45.94 39.19 -19.67
C ALA A 185 -46.71 39.75 -20.88
N LEU A 186 -46.31 39.38 -22.10
CA LEU A 186 -47.01 39.78 -23.33
C LEU A 186 -48.43 39.22 -23.37
N VAL A 187 -48.61 37.94 -23.02
CA VAL A 187 -49.93 37.31 -23.01
C VAL A 187 -50.86 37.90 -21.96
N LYS A 188 -50.32 38.27 -20.79
CA LYS A 188 -51.07 39.03 -19.77
C LYS A 188 -51.60 40.37 -20.31
N GLN A 189 -50.96 40.98 -21.31
CA GLN A 189 -51.44 42.22 -21.95
C GLN A 189 -52.34 41.98 -23.17
N SER A 190 -52.03 40.98 -24.00
CA SER A 190 -52.68 40.77 -25.30
C SER A 190 -53.83 39.75 -25.27
N GLY A 191 -54.01 39.02 -24.16
CA GLY A 191 -55.05 38.00 -23.98
C GLY A 191 -54.58 36.59 -24.32
N SER A 192 -54.18 36.31 -25.56
CA SER A 192 -53.70 34.97 -25.94
C SER A 192 -52.72 34.93 -27.11
N LEU A 193 -52.08 33.77 -27.26
CA LEU A 193 -51.18 33.47 -28.36
C LEU A 193 -51.93 32.94 -29.58
N THR A 194 -51.46 33.33 -30.76
CA THR A 194 -51.91 32.74 -32.04
C THR A 194 -51.53 31.25 -32.12
N THR A 195 -52.21 30.49 -32.98
CA THR A 195 -51.92 29.05 -33.21
C THR A 195 -50.46 28.78 -33.55
N SER A 196 -49.83 29.65 -34.36
CA SER A 196 -48.42 29.53 -34.73
C SER A 196 -47.49 29.72 -33.52
N GLN A 197 -47.78 30.69 -32.66
CA GLN A 197 -47.04 30.94 -31.42
C GLN A 197 -47.21 29.78 -30.44
N LYS A 198 -48.43 29.25 -30.25
CA LYS A 198 -48.68 28.06 -29.41
C LYS A 198 -47.85 26.85 -29.89
N SER A 199 -47.71 26.66 -31.21
CA SER A 199 -46.86 25.60 -31.78
C SER A 199 -45.37 25.79 -31.46
N MET A 200 -44.87 27.04 -31.47
CA MET A 200 -43.49 27.33 -31.04
C MET A 200 -43.28 27.05 -29.55
N VAL A 201 -44.20 27.50 -28.70
CA VAL A 201 -44.17 27.27 -27.24
C VAL A 201 -44.13 25.77 -26.93
N SER A 202 -44.94 24.96 -27.61
CA SER A 202 -44.95 23.50 -27.44
C SER A 202 -43.62 22.83 -27.85
N ARG A 203 -42.98 23.29 -28.94
CA ARG A 203 -41.63 22.82 -29.32
C ARG A 203 -40.58 23.19 -28.28
N LEU A 204 -40.62 24.41 -27.76
CA LEU A 204 -39.70 24.87 -26.72
C LEU A 204 -39.88 24.03 -25.44
N ASN A 205 -41.12 23.76 -25.05
CA ASN A 205 -41.43 22.89 -23.92
C ASN A 205 -40.86 21.48 -24.13
N THR A 206 -41.05 20.90 -25.33
CA THR A 206 -40.52 19.58 -25.66
C THR A 206 -38.98 19.53 -25.54
N LYS A 207 -38.28 20.57 -25.98
CA LYS A 207 -36.82 20.69 -25.82
C LYS A 207 -36.41 20.81 -24.35
N LEU A 208 -37.11 21.64 -23.59
CA LEU A 208 -36.86 21.83 -22.18
C LEU A 208 -37.01 20.53 -21.38
N THR A 209 -38.11 19.80 -21.59
CA THR A 209 -38.44 18.59 -20.83
C THR A 209 -37.76 17.34 -21.35
N GLY A 210 -37.49 17.27 -22.65
CA GLY A 210 -36.92 16.09 -23.31
C GLY A 210 -35.40 16.10 -23.39
N GLU A 211 -34.76 17.27 -23.30
CA GLU A 211 -33.30 17.40 -23.48
C GLU A 211 -32.65 18.12 -22.31
N SER A 212 -33.05 19.35 -22.00
CA SER A 212 -32.35 20.18 -21.00
C SER A 212 -32.48 19.63 -19.58
N LEU A 213 -33.70 19.36 -19.11
CA LEU A 213 -33.92 18.86 -17.75
C LEU A 213 -33.27 17.49 -17.51
N PRO A 214 -33.41 16.48 -18.41
CA PRO A 214 -32.70 15.20 -18.26
C PRO A 214 -31.17 15.34 -18.31
N ALA A 215 -30.62 16.30 -19.05
CA ALA A 215 -29.18 16.54 -19.09
C ALA A 215 -28.63 17.02 -17.74
N VAL A 216 -29.37 17.92 -17.06
CA VAL A 216 -29.02 18.39 -15.70
C VAL A 216 -29.11 17.25 -14.68
N GLU A 217 -30.15 16.43 -14.76
CA GLU A 217 -30.30 15.23 -13.93
C GLU A 217 -29.16 14.22 -14.15
N ALA A 218 -28.76 14.00 -15.41
CA ALA A 218 -27.64 13.12 -15.75
C ALA A 218 -26.30 13.67 -15.22
N ALA A 219 -26.09 14.99 -15.29
CA ALA A 219 -24.91 15.64 -14.70
C ALA A 219 -24.88 15.47 -13.17
N GLN A 220 -26.02 15.62 -12.49
CA GLN A 220 -26.14 15.36 -11.07
C GLN A 220 -25.78 13.91 -10.70
N GLN A 221 -26.23 12.94 -11.49
CA GLN A 221 -25.90 11.52 -11.27
C GLN A 221 -24.39 11.24 -11.42
N LYS A 222 -23.72 11.89 -12.37
CA LYS A 222 -22.27 11.78 -12.56
C LYS A 222 -21.52 12.32 -11.33
N ASP A 223 -21.92 13.49 -10.83
CA ASP A 223 -21.33 14.07 -9.63
C ASP A 223 -21.53 13.19 -8.39
N GLN A 224 -22.71 12.58 -8.24
CA GLN A 224 -22.96 11.62 -7.17
C GLN A 224 -22.06 10.37 -7.30
N ALA A 225 -21.91 9.84 -8.51
CA ALA A 225 -21.05 8.69 -8.78
C ALA A 225 -19.58 9.01 -8.47
N LEU A 226 -19.13 10.23 -8.78
CA LEU A 226 -17.77 10.68 -8.51
C LEU A 226 -17.48 10.78 -7.01
N VAL A 227 -18.40 11.34 -6.21
CA VAL A 227 -18.26 11.34 -4.74
C VAL A 227 -18.22 9.91 -4.19
N ASN A 228 -19.08 9.03 -4.68
CA ASN A 228 -19.11 7.62 -4.26
C ASN A 228 -17.80 6.90 -4.60
N TYR A 229 -17.21 7.21 -5.76
CA TYR A 229 -15.91 6.67 -6.16
C TYR A 229 -14.80 7.13 -5.20
N HIS A 230 -14.67 8.42 -4.90
CA HIS A 230 -13.63 8.85 -3.95
C HIS A 230 -13.86 8.32 -2.52
N ALA A 231 -15.12 8.14 -2.11
CA ALA A 231 -15.43 7.46 -0.86
C ALA A 231 -14.96 5.99 -0.86
N SER A 232 -15.11 5.27 -1.98
CA SER A 232 -14.62 3.89 -2.08
C SER A 232 -13.09 3.81 -2.10
N VAL A 233 -12.40 4.81 -2.65
CA VAL A 233 -10.92 4.92 -2.57
C VAL A 233 -10.47 5.06 -1.11
N VAL A 234 -11.14 5.90 -0.31
CA VAL A 234 -10.87 6.01 1.14
C VAL A 234 -11.06 4.65 1.83
N ALA A 235 -12.15 3.93 1.55
CA ALA A 235 -12.40 2.60 2.09
C ALA A 235 -11.40 1.53 1.60
N GLY A 236 -10.84 1.71 0.40
CA GLY A 236 -9.77 0.88 -0.15
C GLY A 236 -8.50 0.93 0.70
N CYS A 237 -8.13 2.11 1.20
CA CYS A 237 -7.00 2.26 2.13
C CYS A 237 -7.20 1.41 3.41
N ASP A 238 -8.42 1.38 3.96
CA ASP A 238 -8.74 0.60 5.17
C ASP A 238 -8.71 -0.91 4.92
N THR A 239 -9.17 -1.32 3.74
CA THR A 239 -9.15 -2.73 3.33
C THR A 239 -7.72 -3.23 3.16
N SER A 240 -6.88 -2.45 2.47
CA SER A 240 -5.45 -2.74 2.30
C SER A 240 -4.75 -2.84 3.65
N MET A 241 -5.02 -1.89 4.55
CA MET A 241 -4.48 -1.89 5.90
C MET A 241 -4.85 -3.16 6.69
N SER A 242 -6.10 -3.58 6.61
CA SER A 242 -6.59 -4.78 7.30
C SER A 242 -5.91 -6.06 6.82
N GLN A 243 -5.53 -6.13 5.54
CA GLN A 243 -4.77 -7.26 4.99
C GLN A 243 -3.33 -7.29 5.51
N HIS A 244 -2.66 -6.13 5.51
CA HIS A 244 -1.32 -6.01 6.07
C HIS A 244 -1.28 -6.34 7.57
N PHE A 245 -2.33 -5.98 8.31
CA PHE A 245 -2.45 -6.29 9.72
C PHE A 245 -2.37 -7.80 10.02
N LEU A 246 -3.05 -8.63 9.23
CA LEU A 246 -3.00 -10.09 9.39
C LEU A 246 -1.58 -10.63 9.16
N ALA A 247 -0.87 -10.10 8.16
CA ALA A 247 0.51 -10.48 7.89
C ALA A 247 1.45 -10.09 9.05
N LEU A 248 1.33 -8.86 9.56
CA LEU A 248 2.11 -8.37 10.70
C LEU A 248 1.82 -9.17 11.98
N GLY A 249 0.56 -9.55 12.22
CA GLY A 249 0.18 -10.42 13.33
C GLY A 249 0.76 -11.83 13.25
N ASN A 250 0.96 -12.36 12.04
CA ASN A 250 1.67 -13.63 11.85
C ASN A 250 3.17 -13.48 12.18
N MET A 251 3.81 -12.41 11.69
CA MET A 251 5.21 -12.11 12.00
C MET A 251 5.43 -11.97 13.51
N ALA A 252 4.57 -11.22 14.20
CA ALA A 252 4.66 -11.03 15.65
C ALA A 252 4.60 -12.36 16.43
N ARG A 253 3.74 -13.30 16.02
CA ARG A 253 3.67 -14.64 16.63
C ARG A 253 4.92 -15.46 16.38
N SER A 254 5.48 -15.40 15.17
CA SER A 254 6.75 -16.07 14.85
C SER A 254 7.90 -15.50 15.69
N ILE A 255 7.96 -14.18 15.85
CA ILE A 255 8.97 -13.52 16.69
C ILE A 255 8.82 -13.92 18.16
N ALA A 256 7.60 -13.99 18.69
CA ALA A 256 7.36 -14.46 20.06
C ALA A 256 7.86 -15.91 20.26
N THR A 257 7.72 -16.76 19.24
CA THR A 257 8.23 -18.14 19.26
C THR A 257 9.76 -18.16 19.27
N LEU A 258 10.41 -17.42 18.35
CA LEU A 258 11.87 -17.32 18.28
C LEU A 258 12.48 -16.75 19.58
N LYS A 259 11.80 -15.78 20.18
CA LYS A 259 12.20 -15.23 21.48
C LYS A 259 12.19 -16.29 22.57
N ALA A 260 11.10 -17.05 22.67
CA ALA A 260 10.96 -18.12 23.66
C ALA A 260 11.99 -19.25 23.44
N GLU A 261 12.29 -19.58 22.18
CA GLU A 261 13.35 -20.54 21.83
C GLU A 261 14.72 -20.03 22.31
N HIS A 262 15.07 -18.78 21.99
CA HIS A 262 16.32 -18.18 22.44
C HIS A 262 16.44 -18.12 23.98
N GLU A 263 15.37 -17.73 24.68
CA GLU A 263 15.33 -17.72 26.15
C GLU A 263 15.56 -19.12 26.75
N GLN A 264 15.01 -20.15 26.11
CA GLN A 264 15.26 -21.54 26.51
C GLN A 264 16.72 -21.94 26.23
N CYS A 265 17.28 -21.56 25.08
CA CYS A 265 18.68 -21.84 24.78
C CYS A 265 19.62 -21.17 25.79
N GLU A 266 19.35 -19.94 26.20
CA GLU A 266 20.14 -19.27 27.24
C GLU A 266 20.10 -20.01 28.59
N THR A 267 18.97 -20.64 28.91
CA THR A 267 18.84 -21.52 30.08
C THR A 267 19.68 -22.79 29.93
N ASP A 268 19.59 -23.47 28.77
CA ASP A 268 20.37 -24.69 28.49
C ASP A 268 21.88 -24.38 28.48
N ARG A 269 22.30 -23.26 27.86
CA ARG A 269 23.68 -22.75 27.84
C ARG A 269 24.24 -22.56 29.23
N ALA A 270 23.46 -21.95 30.14
CA ALA A 270 23.88 -21.79 31.53
C ALA A 270 24.12 -23.15 32.21
N GLY A 271 23.27 -24.14 31.93
CA GLY A 271 23.43 -25.52 32.38
C GLY A 271 24.75 -26.16 31.92
N PHE A 272 25.02 -26.15 30.62
CA PHE A 272 26.27 -26.73 30.08
C PHE A 272 27.53 -26.01 30.57
N LEU A 273 27.48 -24.68 30.76
CA LEU A 273 28.61 -23.94 31.33
C LEU A 273 28.86 -24.33 32.80
N ALA A 274 27.80 -24.60 33.56
CA ALA A 274 27.92 -25.10 34.93
C ALA A 274 28.50 -26.52 34.96
N GLU A 275 28.04 -27.42 34.10
CA GLU A 275 28.59 -28.78 33.97
C GLU A 275 30.08 -28.76 33.62
N ARG A 276 30.48 -27.91 32.67
CA ARG A 276 31.89 -27.68 32.32
C ARG A 276 32.70 -27.21 33.53
N HIS A 277 32.16 -26.27 34.31
CA HIS A 277 32.83 -25.77 35.52
C HIS A 277 32.98 -26.87 36.58
N THR A 278 31.93 -27.65 36.81
CA THR A 278 31.94 -28.79 37.74
C THR A 278 32.97 -29.84 37.32
N ALA A 279 32.97 -30.27 36.05
CA ALA A 279 33.93 -31.26 35.54
C ALA A 279 35.39 -30.80 35.71
N SER A 280 35.67 -29.52 35.45
CA SER A 280 36.99 -28.94 35.67
C SER A 280 37.38 -28.91 37.16
N SER A 281 36.43 -28.51 38.02
CA SER A 281 36.65 -28.44 39.47
C SER A 281 36.90 -29.81 40.10
N GLU A 282 36.12 -30.82 39.70
CA GLU A 282 36.30 -32.21 40.15
C GLU A 282 37.64 -32.78 39.69
N PHE A 283 38.06 -32.50 38.45
CA PHE A 283 39.35 -32.93 37.94
C PHE A 283 40.51 -32.29 38.73
N THR A 284 40.44 -30.99 39.02
CA THR A 284 41.44 -30.30 39.86
C THR A 284 41.48 -30.88 41.28
N ALA A 285 40.32 -31.06 41.92
CA ALA A 285 40.26 -31.64 43.26
C ALA A 285 40.84 -33.06 43.30
N TRP A 286 40.60 -33.87 42.26
CA TRP A 286 41.20 -35.19 42.14
C TRP A 286 42.72 -35.13 41.96
N LEU A 287 43.23 -34.23 41.11
CA LEU A 287 44.68 -34.04 40.95
C LEU A 287 45.36 -33.66 42.27
N ASP A 288 44.75 -32.75 43.03
CA ASP A 288 45.27 -32.32 44.34
C ASP A 288 45.28 -33.49 45.34
N ALA A 289 44.21 -34.28 45.38
CA ALA A 289 44.12 -35.46 46.25
C ALA A 289 45.14 -36.55 45.89
N GLU A 290 45.39 -36.78 44.60
CA GLU A 290 46.39 -37.77 44.15
C GLU A 290 47.83 -37.28 44.34
N ALA A 291 48.08 -35.97 44.28
CA ALA A 291 49.40 -35.39 44.50
C ALA A 291 49.96 -35.81 45.87
N GLU A 292 49.12 -35.84 46.92
CA GLU A 292 49.48 -36.28 48.26
C GLU A 292 49.84 -37.77 48.35
N MET A 293 49.32 -38.60 47.43
CA MET A 293 49.55 -40.05 47.40
C MET A 293 50.70 -40.48 46.49
N THR A 294 51.37 -39.52 45.84
CA THR A 294 52.44 -39.80 44.87
C THR A 294 53.62 -40.53 45.55
N PRO A 295 54.04 -41.71 45.04
CA PRO A 295 55.21 -42.40 45.55
C PRO A 295 56.46 -41.52 45.49
N SER A 296 57.35 -41.65 46.46
CA SER A 296 58.62 -40.90 46.48
C SER A 296 59.43 -41.16 45.21
N ASN A 297 59.96 -40.08 44.62
CA ASN A 297 60.86 -40.14 43.47
C ASN A 297 62.26 -40.64 43.86
N ALA A 298 62.57 -40.70 45.16
CA ALA A 298 63.86 -41.18 45.65
C ALA A 298 63.88 -42.71 45.63
N VAL A 299 64.82 -43.27 44.86
CA VAL A 299 65.09 -44.71 44.84
C VAL A 299 65.71 -45.12 46.18
N PRO A 300 65.20 -46.18 46.85
CA PRO A 300 65.81 -46.69 48.08
C PRO A 300 67.28 -47.05 47.88
N GLN A 301 68.10 -46.82 48.91
CA GLN A 301 69.52 -47.19 48.89
C GLN A 301 69.72 -48.68 49.21
N ASP A 302 68.76 -49.30 49.89
CA ASP A 302 68.74 -50.74 50.16
C ASP A 302 68.20 -51.48 48.93
N GLU A 303 69.05 -52.31 48.32
CA GLU A 303 68.71 -53.11 47.14
C GLU A 303 67.50 -54.02 47.39
N SER A 304 67.32 -54.49 48.64
CA SER A 304 66.18 -55.34 49.01
C SER A 304 64.83 -54.61 49.02
N GLU A 305 64.83 -53.27 49.05
CA GLU A 305 63.62 -52.44 49.03
C GLU A 305 63.24 -51.94 47.61
N VAL A 306 64.18 -52.00 46.66
CA VAL A 306 64.00 -51.46 45.31
C VAL A 306 62.84 -52.14 44.58
N GLU A 307 62.71 -53.46 44.65
CA GLU A 307 61.63 -54.20 43.97
C GLU A 307 60.24 -53.79 44.46
N ALA A 308 60.08 -53.63 45.78
CA ALA A 308 58.83 -53.19 46.39
C ALA A 308 58.48 -51.74 46.02
N TRP A 309 59.50 -50.86 45.96
CA TRP A 309 59.34 -49.48 45.50
C TRP A 309 58.88 -49.43 44.03
N VAL A 310 59.51 -50.19 43.13
CA VAL A 310 59.11 -50.26 41.71
C VAL A 310 57.67 -50.76 41.58
N ALA A 311 57.30 -51.83 42.29
CA ALA A 311 55.95 -52.37 42.24
C ALA A 311 54.89 -51.37 42.73
N LYS A 312 55.20 -50.60 43.78
CA LYS A 312 54.32 -49.54 44.32
C LYS A 312 54.15 -48.40 43.30
N ALA A 313 55.25 -47.93 42.72
CA ALA A 313 55.23 -46.88 41.70
C ALA A 313 54.42 -47.30 40.47
N LEU A 314 54.66 -48.51 39.95
CA LEU A 314 53.95 -49.05 38.80
C LEU A 314 52.44 -49.17 39.06
N SER A 315 52.06 -49.65 40.25
CA SER A 315 50.65 -49.79 40.64
C SER A 315 49.96 -48.44 40.77
N PHE A 316 50.64 -47.44 41.36
CA PHE A 316 50.14 -46.08 41.45
C PHE A 316 49.90 -45.47 40.06
N TYR A 317 50.92 -45.45 39.19
CA TYR A 317 50.80 -44.80 37.89
C TYR A 317 49.81 -45.52 36.96
N LYS A 318 49.65 -46.84 37.09
CA LYS A 318 48.62 -47.57 36.35
C LYS A 318 47.21 -47.10 36.73
N ARG A 319 46.92 -46.98 38.03
CA ARG A 319 45.63 -46.48 38.53
C ARG A 319 45.44 -45.00 38.17
N PHE A 320 46.45 -44.18 38.42
CA PHE A 320 46.44 -42.76 38.13
C PHE A 320 46.13 -42.50 36.66
N ASN A 321 46.82 -43.18 35.73
CA ASN A 321 46.59 -42.99 34.29
C ASN A 321 45.17 -43.35 33.84
N ALA A 322 44.58 -44.39 34.43
CA ALA A 322 43.19 -44.78 34.13
C ALA A 322 42.22 -43.66 34.52
N THR A 323 42.24 -43.23 35.79
CA THR A 323 41.35 -42.18 36.30
C THR A 323 41.63 -40.80 35.67
N TYR A 324 42.91 -40.46 35.44
CA TYR A 324 43.30 -39.26 34.69
C TYR A 324 42.61 -39.20 33.32
N THR A 325 42.64 -40.32 32.59
CA THR A 325 42.05 -40.40 31.25
C THR A 325 40.53 -40.21 31.31
N GLU A 326 39.85 -40.78 32.31
CA GLU A 326 38.41 -40.60 32.52
C GLU A 326 38.04 -39.13 32.80
N PHE A 327 38.77 -38.45 33.70
CA PHE A 327 38.54 -37.03 33.95
C PHE A 327 38.82 -36.17 32.71
N LYS A 328 39.92 -36.42 31.99
CA LYS A 328 40.23 -35.69 30.75
C LYS A 328 39.16 -35.87 29.68
N VAL A 329 38.57 -37.05 29.55
CA VAL A 329 37.45 -37.30 28.63
C VAL A 329 36.21 -36.53 29.09
N THR A 330 35.88 -36.59 30.38
CA THR A 330 34.73 -35.89 30.96
C THR A 330 34.82 -34.37 30.76
N GLU A 331 35.97 -33.78 31.09
CA GLU A 331 36.23 -32.35 30.89
C GLU A 331 36.15 -31.96 29.41
N ARG A 332 36.74 -32.77 28.51
CA ARG A 332 36.68 -32.51 27.06
C ARG A 332 35.25 -32.53 26.54
N ASN A 333 34.44 -33.50 26.96
CA ASN A 333 33.05 -33.62 26.53
C ASN A 333 32.24 -32.40 26.97
N ALA A 334 32.34 -32.01 28.25
CA ALA A 334 31.64 -30.83 28.76
C ALA A 334 32.07 -29.53 28.08
N VAL A 335 33.36 -29.38 27.72
CA VAL A 335 33.85 -28.25 26.93
C VAL A 335 33.25 -28.23 25.52
N VAL A 336 33.18 -29.39 24.86
CA VAL A 336 32.60 -29.51 23.51
C VAL A 336 31.10 -29.19 23.53
N GLU A 337 30.35 -29.75 24.47
CA GLU A 337 28.92 -29.53 24.61
C GLU A 337 28.60 -28.06 24.91
N ALA A 338 29.30 -27.45 25.87
CA ALA A 338 29.14 -26.02 26.14
C ALA A 338 29.47 -25.14 24.93
N LYS A 339 30.48 -25.51 24.11
CA LYS A 339 30.82 -24.76 22.90
C LYS A 339 29.76 -24.89 21.82
N ILE A 340 29.21 -26.09 21.63
CA ILE A 340 28.09 -26.33 20.70
C ILE A 340 26.91 -25.47 21.12
N GLU A 341 26.56 -25.47 22.41
CA GLU A 341 25.40 -24.73 22.88
C GLU A 341 25.56 -23.20 22.78
N VAL A 342 26.74 -22.67 23.10
CA VAL A 342 27.04 -21.25 22.85
C VAL A 342 26.83 -20.89 21.37
N THR A 343 27.21 -21.78 20.45
CA THR A 343 27.02 -21.57 19.01
C THR A 343 25.55 -21.61 18.63
N ASN A 344 24.78 -22.55 19.19
CA ASN A 344 23.34 -22.67 18.97
C ASN A 344 22.60 -21.39 19.41
N CYS A 345 22.84 -20.92 20.64
CA CYS A 345 22.14 -19.73 21.15
C CYS A 345 22.51 -18.46 20.40
N THR A 346 23.75 -18.37 19.90
CA THR A 346 24.16 -17.27 19.01
C THR A 346 23.37 -17.30 17.69
N GLY A 347 23.13 -18.49 17.13
CA GLY A 347 22.31 -18.67 15.94
C GLY A 347 20.85 -18.30 16.17
N GLU A 348 20.26 -18.75 17.27
CA GLU A 348 18.88 -18.42 17.64
C GLU A 348 18.70 -16.92 17.93
N LEU A 349 19.65 -16.29 18.64
CA LEU A 349 19.65 -14.84 18.86
C LEU A 349 19.67 -14.08 17.54
N THR A 350 20.53 -14.50 16.59
CA THR A 350 20.60 -13.91 15.26
C THR A 350 19.24 -14.02 14.56
N GLY A 351 18.64 -15.22 14.51
CA GLY A 351 17.36 -15.44 13.84
C GLY A 351 16.19 -14.66 14.47
N TYR A 352 16.15 -14.58 15.80
CA TYR A 352 15.20 -13.75 16.54
C TYR A 352 15.36 -12.26 16.18
N THR A 353 16.60 -11.75 16.23
CA THR A 353 16.94 -10.35 15.99
C THR A 353 16.58 -9.92 14.56
N GLU A 354 16.99 -10.72 13.56
CA GLU A 354 16.67 -10.45 12.15
C GLU A 354 15.16 -10.40 11.91
N SER A 355 14.42 -11.38 12.45
CA SER A 355 12.96 -11.44 12.32
C SER A 355 12.27 -10.25 13.00
N TYR A 356 12.74 -9.87 14.19
CA TYR A 356 12.23 -8.70 14.91
C TYR A 356 12.45 -7.41 14.11
N CYS A 357 13.65 -7.20 13.58
CA CYS A 357 13.96 -6.00 12.81
C CYS A 357 13.16 -5.91 11.50
N SER A 358 13.01 -7.04 10.79
CA SER A 358 12.16 -7.10 9.58
C SER A 358 10.70 -6.75 9.89
N TRP A 359 10.16 -7.25 11.00
CA TRP A 359 8.81 -6.90 11.44
C TRP A 359 8.67 -5.42 11.83
N ALA A 360 9.65 -4.87 12.54
CA ALA A 360 9.65 -3.46 12.94
C ALA A 360 9.69 -2.53 11.71
N GLU A 361 10.49 -2.86 10.70
CA GLU A 361 10.51 -2.15 9.42
C GLU A 361 9.16 -2.27 8.69
N ALA A 362 8.60 -3.49 8.62
CA ALA A 362 7.31 -3.72 7.99
C ALA A 362 6.19 -2.89 8.63
N ILE A 363 6.16 -2.75 9.96
CA ILE A 363 5.22 -1.86 10.66
C ILE A 363 5.39 -0.42 10.20
N SER A 364 6.64 0.07 10.16
CA SER A 364 6.93 1.45 9.75
C SER A 364 6.43 1.73 8.33
N VAL A 365 6.72 0.81 7.40
CA VAL A 365 6.29 0.91 6.00
C VAL A 365 4.77 0.87 5.89
N VAL A 366 4.10 -0.10 6.51
CA VAL A 366 2.63 -0.24 6.46
C VAL A 366 1.95 1.00 7.06
N THR A 367 2.43 1.49 8.20
CA THR A 367 1.88 2.69 8.87
C THR A 367 2.02 3.94 8.00
N SER A 368 3.20 4.14 7.42
CA SER A 368 3.48 5.29 6.53
C SER A 368 2.63 5.24 5.26
N THR A 369 2.55 4.06 4.62
CA THR A 369 1.74 3.83 3.42
C THR A 369 0.27 4.08 3.70
N TYR A 370 -0.27 3.54 4.80
CA TYR A 370 -1.67 3.76 5.18
C TYR A 370 -1.96 5.23 5.47
N THR A 371 -1.09 5.91 6.23
CA THR A 371 -1.23 7.35 6.52
C THR A 371 -1.25 8.18 5.24
N THR A 372 -0.34 7.87 4.30
CA THR A 372 -0.24 8.55 3.01
C THR A 372 -1.46 8.29 2.13
N CYS A 373 -1.85 7.02 1.95
CA CYS A 373 -3.05 6.61 1.20
C CYS A 373 -4.27 7.34 1.74
N ARG A 374 -4.51 7.25 3.05
CA ARG A 374 -5.72 7.74 3.66
C ARG A 374 -5.80 9.26 3.66
N SER A 375 -4.70 9.96 3.97
CA SER A 375 -4.68 11.43 3.91
C SER A 375 -4.85 11.96 2.49
N GLY A 376 -4.22 11.32 1.51
CA GLY A 376 -4.39 11.64 0.09
C GLY A 376 -5.83 11.43 -0.40
N ALA A 377 -6.39 10.24 -0.14
CA ALA A 377 -7.76 9.90 -0.51
C ALA A 377 -8.79 10.81 0.16
N MET A 378 -8.63 11.12 1.44
CA MET A 378 -9.50 12.06 2.16
C MET A 378 -9.42 13.48 1.60
N SER A 379 -8.23 13.95 1.22
CA SER A 379 -8.06 15.26 0.58
C SER A 379 -8.82 15.33 -0.74
N LEU A 380 -8.69 14.29 -1.57
CA LEU A 380 -9.39 14.19 -2.86
C LEU A 380 -10.91 14.11 -2.68
N TYR A 381 -11.39 13.27 -1.76
CA TYR A 381 -12.81 13.17 -1.42
C TYR A 381 -13.39 14.53 -0.98
N ASN A 382 -12.72 15.22 -0.05
CA ASN A 382 -13.19 16.51 0.47
C ASN A 382 -13.22 17.58 -0.63
N ALA A 383 -12.19 17.62 -1.49
CA ALA A 383 -12.13 18.54 -2.61
C ALA A 383 -13.28 18.26 -3.60
N THR A 384 -13.49 17.00 -3.97
CA THR A 384 -14.60 16.55 -4.82
C THR A 384 -15.94 16.94 -4.23
N LEU A 385 -16.18 16.60 -2.97
CA LEU A 385 -17.43 16.90 -2.28
C LEU A 385 -17.73 18.40 -2.26
N ALA A 386 -16.73 19.25 -2.02
CA ALA A 386 -16.90 20.69 -2.04
C ALA A 386 -17.33 21.21 -3.43
N SER A 387 -16.67 20.74 -4.49
CA SER A 387 -17.01 21.14 -5.87
C SER A 387 -18.39 20.65 -6.29
N VAL A 388 -18.68 19.36 -6.09
CA VAL A 388 -19.97 18.81 -6.51
C VAL A 388 -21.14 19.40 -5.72
N LYS A 389 -20.95 19.82 -4.47
CA LYS A 389 -21.97 20.56 -3.69
C LYS A 389 -22.21 21.95 -4.28
N ALA A 390 -21.16 22.63 -4.74
CA ALA A 390 -21.31 23.90 -5.44
C ALA A 390 -22.07 23.71 -6.75
N SER A 391 -21.70 22.71 -7.56
CA SER A 391 -22.41 22.37 -8.80
C SER A 391 -23.86 21.96 -8.56
N ALA A 392 -24.13 21.17 -7.52
CA ALA A 392 -25.48 20.79 -7.11
C ALA A 392 -26.35 22.01 -6.75
N THR A 393 -25.79 22.99 -6.05
CA THR A 393 -26.47 24.25 -5.72
C THR A 393 -26.83 25.05 -6.98
N ALA A 394 -25.91 25.11 -7.96
CA ALA A 394 -26.18 25.73 -9.25
C ALA A 394 -27.30 24.99 -10.01
N ARG A 395 -27.24 23.65 -10.06
CA ARG A 395 -28.27 22.82 -10.70
C ARG A 395 -29.63 22.90 -10.01
N GLN A 396 -29.70 23.07 -8.69
CA GLN A 396 -30.96 23.35 -8.00
C GLN A 396 -31.63 24.62 -8.55
N THR A 397 -30.85 25.67 -8.77
CA THR A 397 -31.35 26.93 -9.35
C THR A 397 -31.81 26.73 -10.79
N GLU A 398 -31.03 26.00 -11.60
CA GLU A 398 -31.36 25.68 -12.99
C GLU A 398 -32.63 24.83 -13.12
N VAL A 399 -32.77 23.78 -12.32
CA VAL A 399 -33.96 22.91 -12.28
C VAL A 399 -35.19 23.69 -11.83
N ALA A 400 -35.06 24.58 -10.84
CA ALA A 400 -36.16 25.45 -10.44
C ALA A 400 -36.60 26.37 -11.59
N GLY A 401 -35.65 26.95 -12.31
CA GLY A 401 -35.91 27.78 -13.49
C GLY A 401 -36.57 27.01 -14.64
N PHE A 402 -36.08 25.81 -14.93
CA PHE A 402 -36.66 24.91 -15.94
C PHE A 402 -38.06 24.46 -15.56
N LYS A 403 -38.33 24.09 -14.31
CA LYS A 403 -39.67 23.71 -13.86
C LYS A 403 -40.65 24.89 -13.90
N LYS A 404 -40.21 26.10 -13.53
CA LYS A 404 -41.01 27.33 -13.69
C LYS A 404 -41.31 27.61 -15.16
N SER A 405 -40.30 27.54 -16.03
CA SER A 405 -40.45 27.72 -17.47
C SER A 405 -41.38 26.67 -18.09
N GLN A 406 -41.28 25.41 -17.69
CA GLN A 406 -42.19 24.34 -18.10
C GLN A 406 -43.64 24.66 -17.70
N CYS A 407 -43.87 25.12 -16.47
CA CYS A 407 -45.19 25.53 -16.00
C CYS A 407 -45.77 26.68 -16.86
N LEU A 408 -44.99 27.75 -17.06
CA LEU A 408 -45.39 28.89 -17.88
C LEU A 408 -45.67 28.49 -19.34
N LEU A 409 -44.81 27.67 -19.95
CA LEU A 409 -45.01 27.16 -21.31
C LEU A 409 -46.29 26.32 -21.43
N ASN A 410 -46.61 25.51 -20.42
CA ASN A 410 -47.86 24.75 -20.37
C ASN A 410 -49.08 25.67 -20.22
N ALA A 411 -49.00 26.73 -19.40
CA ALA A 411 -50.08 27.70 -19.25
C ALA A 411 -50.32 28.50 -20.56
N LEU A 412 -49.25 28.88 -21.28
CA LEU A 412 -49.30 29.67 -22.51
C LEU A 412 -49.99 28.95 -23.69
N VAL A 413 -50.11 27.62 -23.66
CA VAL A 413 -50.83 26.86 -24.70
C VAL A 413 -52.33 26.69 -24.42
N LEU A 414 -52.80 27.02 -23.21
CA LEU A 414 -54.21 26.95 -22.84
C LEU A 414 -55.07 27.93 -23.64
N ASP A 415 -56.39 27.69 -23.64
CA ASP A 415 -57.37 28.59 -24.25
C ASP A 415 -57.70 29.77 -23.32
N ASP A 416 -58.17 30.88 -23.91
CA ASP A 416 -58.24 32.23 -23.32
C ASP A 416 -58.88 32.32 -21.92
N SER A 417 -59.79 31.40 -21.56
CA SER A 417 -60.52 31.44 -20.29
C SER A 417 -59.72 30.98 -19.06
N GLY A 418 -58.50 30.45 -19.22
CA GLY A 418 -57.70 29.91 -18.11
C GLY A 418 -56.26 30.42 -18.00
N VAL A 419 -55.74 31.08 -19.03
CA VAL A 419 -54.30 31.41 -19.14
C VAL A 419 -53.82 32.30 -17.99
N SER A 420 -54.55 33.36 -17.63
CA SER A 420 -54.06 34.31 -16.61
C SER A 420 -53.93 33.68 -15.22
N GLY A 421 -54.91 32.85 -14.81
CA GLY A 421 -54.89 32.21 -13.49
C GLY A 421 -53.77 31.17 -13.37
N GLU A 422 -53.53 30.40 -14.44
CA GLU A 422 -52.45 29.41 -14.47
C GLU A 422 -51.06 30.07 -14.54
N LEU A 423 -50.91 31.19 -15.24
CA LEU A 423 -49.66 31.96 -15.23
C LEU A 423 -49.33 32.46 -13.81
N ASP A 424 -50.32 33.00 -13.08
CA ASP A 424 -50.14 33.45 -11.70
C ASP A 424 -49.82 32.28 -10.75
N ALA A 425 -50.46 31.12 -10.96
CA ALA A 425 -50.14 29.90 -10.21
C ALA A 425 -48.70 29.42 -10.46
N CYS A 426 -48.24 29.44 -11.71
CA CYS A 426 -46.88 29.08 -12.09
C CYS A 426 -45.82 30.05 -11.53
N GLU A 427 -46.14 31.35 -11.44
CA GLU A 427 -45.25 32.34 -10.83
C GLU A 427 -45.10 32.16 -9.32
N ALA A 428 -46.17 31.73 -8.65
CA ALA A 428 -46.19 31.50 -7.20
C ALA A 428 -45.65 30.10 -6.79
N ALA A 429 -45.57 29.16 -7.73
CA ALA A 429 -45.18 27.78 -7.44
C ALA A 429 -43.70 27.66 -7.07
N SER A 430 -43.41 26.99 -5.95
CA SER A 430 -42.06 26.51 -5.63
C SER A 430 -41.77 25.22 -6.39
N SER A 431 -40.57 25.09 -6.94
CA SER A 431 -40.14 23.86 -7.61
C SER A 431 -39.42 22.93 -6.64
N ASP A 432 -39.77 21.64 -6.67
CA ASP A 432 -39.03 20.61 -5.95
C ASP A 432 -37.65 20.39 -6.60
N THR A 433 -36.59 20.62 -5.83
CA THR A 433 -35.20 20.45 -6.26
C THR A 433 -34.46 19.41 -5.41
N SER A 434 -35.19 18.60 -4.62
CA SER A 434 -34.61 17.60 -3.72
C SER A 434 -33.75 16.57 -4.46
N GLY A 435 -34.08 16.24 -5.71
CA GLY A 435 -33.28 15.34 -6.56
C GLY A 435 -31.90 15.88 -6.97
N MET A 436 -31.62 17.16 -6.71
CA MET A 436 -30.31 17.79 -6.97
C MET A 436 -29.41 17.84 -5.74
N ILE A 437 -29.80 17.23 -4.61
CA ILE A 437 -28.98 17.16 -3.41
C ILE A 437 -27.94 16.03 -3.58
N ILE A 438 -26.67 16.34 -3.33
CA ILE A 438 -25.62 15.33 -3.23
C ILE A 438 -25.74 14.63 -1.87
N THR A 439 -25.85 13.31 -1.90
CA THR A 439 -25.80 12.48 -0.69
C THR A 439 -24.34 12.18 -0.34
N GLU A 440 -23.93 12.55 0.87
CA GLU A 440 -22.59 12.26 1.39
C GLU A 440 -22.48 10.78 1.80
N PRO A 441 -21.54 10.01 1.22
CA PRO A 441 -21.25 8.67 1.69
C PRO A 441 -20.71 8.70 3.12
N ALA A 442 -21.17 7.76 3.95
CA ALA A 442 -20.59 7.57 5.28
C ALA A 442 -19.16 7.04 5.14
N LEU A 443 -18.19 7.78 5.67
CA LEU A 443 -16.80 7.36 5.74
C LEU A 443 -16.49 6.82 7.13
N ALA A 444 -15.80 5.68 7.20
CA ALA A 444 -15.21 5.23 8.45
C ALA A 444 -14.21 6.28 8.95
N GLY A 445 -14.09 6.45 10.27
CA GLY A 445 -13.04 7.29 10.87
C GLY A 445 -11.66 6.66 10.71
N TYR A 446 -10.61 7.46 10.88
CA TYR A 446 -9.24 6.92 10.97
C TYR A 446 -9.18 5.92 12.12
N SER A 447 -8.86 4.66 11.82
CA SER A 447 -8.76 3.63 12.84
C SER A 447 -7.47 3.76 13.63
N GLN A 448 -7.51 4.52 14.73
CA GLN A 448 -6.40 4.55 15.70
C GLN A 448 -6.20 3.19 16.35
N THR A 449 -7.28 2.43 16.54
CA THR A 449 -7.23 1.09 17.12
C THR A 449 -6.42 0.12 16.25
N LEU A 450 -6.68 0.07 14.94
CA LEU A 450 -5.90 -0.78 14.03
C LEU A 450 -4.41 -0.41 14.06
N VAL A 451 -4.10 0.89 14.20
CA VAL A 451 -2.72 1.35 14.29
C VAL A 451 -2.06 0.97 15.61
N ALA A 452 -2.79 1.07 16.72
CA ALA A 452 -2.30 0.66 18.03
C ALA A 452 -2.12 -0.86 18.13
N GLU A 453 -3.02 -1.63 17.52
CA GLU A 453 -3.00 -3.10 17.55
C GLU A 453 -1.84 -3.70 16.75
N MET A 454 -1.22 -2.95 15.82
CA MET A 454 -0.02 -3.41 15.10
C MET A 454 1.16 -3.64 16.06
N GLY A 455 1.08 -3.11 17.27
CA GLY A 455 2.16 -3.07 18.23
C GLY A 455 3.11 -1.91 17.93
N THR A 456 3.87 -1.55 18.94
CA THR A 456 5.02 -0.67 18.77
C THR A 456 6.28 -1.53 18.88
N PRO A 457 7.31 -1.29 18.04
CA PRO A 457 8.63 -1.84 18.29
C PRO A 457 9.15 -1.28 19.61
N SER A 458 8.83 -1.97 20.72
CA SER A 458 9.10 -1.49 22.07
C SER A 458 10.32 -2.18 22.69
N ASP A 459 10.86 -3.20 22.05
CA ASP A 459 12.05 -3.88 22.55
C ASP A 459 13.30 -3.06 22.21
N SER A 460 13.57 -2.06 23.04
CA SER A 460 14.74 -1.20 22.93
C SER A 460 16.06 -1.93 23.17
N SER A 461 16.02 -3.20 23.60
CA SER A 461 17.20 -4.03 23.77
C SER A 461 17.79 -4.52 22.44
N ILE A 462 17.01 -4.43 21.35
CA ILE A 462 17.41 -4.84 20.01
C ILE A 462 17.75 -3.62 19.16
N ALA A 463 19.04 -3.39 18.94
CA ALA A 463 19.51 -2.34 18.04
C ALA A 463 19.49 -2.84 16.59
N CYS A 464 18.41 -2.55 15.86
CA CYS A 464 18.32 -2.88 14.43
C CYS A 464 19.32 -2.10 13.55
N SER A 465 19.93 -1.03 14.07
CA SER A 465 20.88 -0.17 13.36
C SER A 465 22.19 -0.86 12.96
N ASP A 466 22.58 -1.93 13.66
CA ASP A 466 23.87 -2.58 13.47
C ASP A 466 23.80 -3.76 12.48
N MET A 467 22.61 -4.10 11.98
CA MET A 467 22.41 -5.27 11.10
C MET A 467 22.60 -4.97 9.60
N GLY A 468 22.84 -3.72 9.20
CA GLY A 468 23.21 -3.39 7.81
C GLY A 468 22.20 -3.86 6.75
N ILE A 469 20.91 -3.88 7.08
CA ILE A 469 19.80 -4.08 6.13
C ILE A 469 19.57 -2.79 5.35
#